data_AF-A0A6I3UWX9-F1
#
_entry.id   AF-A0A6I3UWX9-F1
#
_cell.length_a   1.000
_cell.length_b   1.000
_cell.length_c   1.000
_cell.angle_alpha   90.00
_cell.angle_beta   90.00
_cell.angle_gamma   90.00
#
_symmetry.space_group_name_H-M   'P 1'
#
loop_
_entity.id
_entity.type
_entity.pdbx_description
1 polymer ?
#
loop_
_entity_poly.entity_id
_entity_poly.type
_entity_poly.pdbx_seq_one_letter_code
_entity_poly.pdbx_strand_id
1 'polypeptide(L)' 'INSARPFRDSVTDATNGVGQLLMTRLNREQWIFWIATNLFSIYLWWGENIHIQGMYWVYTLNSLVGWYQWTKAVRKEA' A
#
# COMPACT_ATOMS: atom_id res chain seq x y z
N ILE A 1 34.81 -22.18 -13.55
CA ILE A 1 35.49 -21.03 -12.91
C ILE A 1 35.61 -19.94 -13.97
N ASN A 2 35.16 -18.72 -13.67
CA ASN A 2 35.06 -17.51 -14.51
C ASN A 2 33.66 -17.18 -15.05
N SER A 3 32.95 -16.29 -14.33
CA SER A 3 32.23 -15.16 -14.95
C SER A 3 31.97 -14.07 -13.91
N ALA A 4 32.67 -12.95 -14.08
CA ALA A 4 32.20 -11.57 -13.93
C ALA A 4 31.39 -11.15 -12.67
N ARG A 5 32.10 -10.44 -11.78
CA ARG A 5 31.63 -9.32 -10.92
C ARG A 5 30.69 -9.67 -9.75
N PRO A 6 31.19 -10.34 -8.69
CA PRO A 6 30.45 -10.63 -7.46
C PRO A 6 29.86 -9.38 -6.80
N PHE A 7 30.59 -8.26 -6.86
CA PHE A 7 30.17 -6.98 -6.28
C PHE A 7 28.97 -6.36 -7.01
N ARG A 8 28.81 -6.66 -8.30
CA ARG A 8 27.77 -6.06 -9.14
C ARG A 8 26.46 -6.85 -9.01
N ASP A 9 26.56 -8.16 -8.83
CA ASP A 9 25.41 -9.01 -8.47
C ASP A 9 24.91 -8.71 -7.05
N SER A 10 25.82 -8.62 -6.07
CA SER A 10 25.42 -8.31 -4.68
C SER A 10 24.79 -6.93 -4.51
N VAL A 11 25.26 -5.92 -5.25
CA VAL A 11 24.66 -4.57 -5.25
C VAL A 11 23.28 -4.58 -5.90
N THR A 12 23.08 -5.38 -6.95
CA THR A 12 21.78 -5.51 -7.61
C THR A 12 20.77 -6.21 -6.70
N ASP A 13 21.16 -7.28 -6.02
CA ASP A 13 20.32 -7.98 -5.04
C ASP A 13 19.96 -7.11 -3.83
N ALA A 14 20.92 -6.34 -3.30
CA ALA A 14 20.66 -5.40 -2.21
C ALA A 14 19.68 -4.30 -2.62
N THR A 15 19.82 -3.76 -3.84
CA THR A 15 18.92 -2.72 -4.36
C THR A 15 17.51 -3.27 -4.60
N ASN A 16 17.39 -4.50 -5.11
CA ASN A 16 16.11 -5.19 -5.27
C ASN A 16 15.43 -5.41 -3.91
N GLY A 17 16.17 -5.86 -2.89
CA GLY A 17 15.64 -6.04 -1.54
C GLY A 17 15.16 -4.74 -0.89
N VAL A 18 15.94 -3.66 -1.00
CA VAL A 18 15.54 -2.34 -0.49
C VAL A 18 14.36 -1.78 -1.27
N GLY A 19 14.33 -1.95 -2.59
CA GLY A 19 13.21 -1.57 -3.45
C GLY A 19 11.93 -2.29 -3.05
N GLN A 20 11.99 -3.60 -2.85
CA GLN A 20 10.84 -4.41 -2.42
C GLN A 20 10.34 -3.98 -1.03
N LEU A 21 11.24 -3.71 -0.09
CA LEU A 21 10.89 -3.22 1.23
C LEU A 21 10.25 -1.83 1.18
N LEU A 22 10.80 -0.92 0.37
CA LEU A 22 10.31 0.45 0.21
C LEU A 22 8.94 0.47 -0.47
N MET A 23 8.77 -0.29 -1.56
CA MET A 23 7.49 -0.51 -2.21
C MET A 23 6.48 -1.06 -1.21
N THR A 24 6.87 -2.03 -0.40
CA THR A 24 5.96 -2.66 0.57
C THR A 24 5.56 -1.71 1.72
N ARG A 25 6.48 -0.90 2.24
CA ARG A 25 6.19 0.08 3.30
C ARG A 25 5.35 1.25 2.79
N LEU A 26 5.76 1.88 1.69
CA LEU A 26 5.02 3.00 1.09
C LEU A 26 3.64 2.54 0.58
N ASN A 27 3.56 1.37 -0.05
CA ASN A 27 2.29 0.83 -0.53
C ASN A 27 1.37 0.38 0.61
N ARG A 28 1.87 0.14 1.83
CA ARG A 28 1.00 -0.13 2.99
C ARG A 28 0.46 1.17 3.58
N GLU A 29 1.33 2.17 3.76
CA GLU A 29 0.97 3.45 4.38
C GLU A 29 -0.03 4.25 3.55
N GLN A 30 0.07 4.19 2.21
CA GLN A 30 -0.92 4.83 1.32
C GLN A 30 -2.35 4.39 1.63
N TRP A 31 -2.59 3.14 2.03
CA TRP A 31 -3.95 2.66 2.30
C TRP A 31 -4.55 3.33 3.54
N ILE A 32 -3.74 3.60 4.56
CA ILE A 32 -4.16 4.34 5.76
C ILE A 32 -4.53 5.77 5.38
N PHE A 33 -3.74 6.41 4.52
CA PHE A 33 -4.05 7.74 4.00
C PHE A 33 -5.39 7.75 3.26
N TRP A 34 -5.63 6.78 2.37
CA TRP A 34 -6.90 6.65 1.66
C TRP A 34 -8.09 6.40 2.59
N ILE A 35 -7.94 5.57 3.62
CA ILE A 35 -8.99 5.37 4.64
C ILE A 35 -9.34 6.71 5.29
N ALA A 36 -8.34 7.47 5.75
CA ALA A 36 -8.57 8.76 6.40
C ALA A 36 -9.27 9.77 5.47
N THR A 37 -8.82 9.89 4.21
CA THR A 37 -9.45 10.78 3.22
C THR A 37 -10.88 10.38 2.89
N ASN A 38 -11.17 9.09 2.77
CA ASN A 38 -12.51 8.60 2.48
C ASN A 38 -13.46 8.85 3.66
N LEU A 39 -13.01 8.63 4.91
CA LEU A 39 -13.79 8.95 6.11
C LEU A 39 -14.06 10.45 6.25
N PHE A 40 -13.06 11.29 5.98
CA PHE A 40 -13.24 12.74 5.94
C PHE A 40 -14.26 13.15 4.87
N SER A 41 -14.23 12.49 3.70
CA SER A 41 -15.19 12.75 2.63
C SER A 41 -16.61 12.32 3.00
N ILE A 42 -16.78 11.17 3.67
CA ILE A 42 -18.10 10.75 4.20
C ILE A 42 -18.67 11.79 5.16
N TYR A 43 -17.83 12.33 6.06
CA TYR A 43 -18.22 13.40 6.97
C TYR A 43 -18.61 14.68 6.22
N LEU A 44 -17.81 15.09 5.21
CA LEU A 44 -18.08 16.29 4.42
C LEU A 44 -19.43 16.22 3.70
N TRP A 45 -19.75 15.07 3.11
CA TRP A 45 -20.99 14.87 2.34
C TRP A 45 -22.16 14.38 3.19
N TRP A 46 -22.03 14.39 4.52
CA TRP A 46 -23.04 13.86 5.42
C TRP A 46 -24.35 14.65 5.33
N GLY A 47 -25.46 13.94 5.14
CA GLY A 47 -26.78 14.53 4.96
C GLY A 47 -27.01 15.26 3.62
N GLU A 48 -25.97 15.51 2.82
CA GLU A 48 -26.08 16.24 1.55
C GLU A 48 -26.40 15.29 0.37
N ASN A 49 -25.62 14.22 0.20
CA ASN A 49 -25.83 13.27 -0.90
C ASN A 49 -25.51 11.82 -0.50
N ILE A 50 -26.55 11.00 -0.39
CA ILE A 50 -26.44 9.59 0.02
C ILE A 50 -25.70 8.73 -1.01
N HIS A 51 -25.77 9.05 -2.30
CA HIS A 51 -25.05 8.32 -3.35
C HIS A 51 -23.55 8.55 -3.25
N ILE A 52 -23.13 9.81 -3.03
CA ILE A 52 -21.71 10.17 -2.84
C ILE A 52 -21.17 9.52 -1.57
N GLN A 53 -21.91 9.57 -0.46
CA GLN A 53 -21.53 8.86 0.77
C GLN A 53 -21.36 7.37 0.53
N GLY A 54 -22.32 6.71 -0.15
CA GLY A 54 -22.25 5.30 -0.48
C GLY A 54 -20.99 4.92 -1.27
N MET A 55 -20.59 5.75 -2.23
CA MET A 55 -19.34 5.56 -2.98
C MET A 55 -18.11 5.60 -2.05
N TYR A 56 -18.02 6.60 -1.17
CA TYR A 56 -16.89 6.70 -0.24
C TYR A 56 -16.88 5.58 0.81
N TRP A 57 -18.04 5.04 1.21
CA TRP A 57 -18.10 3.84 2.03
C TRP A 57 -17.49 2.64 1.31
N VAL A 58 -17.83 2.43 0.04
CA VAL A 58 -17.23 1.37 -0.78
C VAL A 58 -15.71 1.56 -0.92
N TYR A 59 -15.24 2.79 -1.15
CA TYR A 59 -13.81 3.09 -1.21
C TYR A 59 -13.09 2.90 0.13
N THR A 60 -13.75 3.21 1.25
CA THR A 60 -13.23 2.94 2.59
C THR A 60 -13.05 1.44 2.79
N LEU A 61 -14.04 0.62 2.44
CA LEU A 61 -13.94 -0.85 2.50
C LEU A 61 -12.84 -1.39 1.58
N ASN A 62 -12.73 -0.88 0.35
CA ASN A 62 -11.66 -1.26 -0.57
C ASN A 62 -10.28 -0.94 0.02
N SER A 63 -10.12 0.23 0.61
CA SER A 63 -8.86 0.65 1.22
C SER A 63 -8.49 -0.19 2.45
N LEU A 64 -9.48 -0.59 3.27
CA LEU A 64 -9.28 -1.51 4.39
C LEU A 64 -8.83 -2.89 3.92
N VAL A 65 -9.45 -3.42 2.85
CA VAL A 65 -9.06 -4.70 2.25
C VAL A 65 -7.65 -4.62 1.66
N GLY A 66 -7.33 -3.56 0.92
CA GLY A 66 -6.00 -3.32 0.39
C GLY A 66 -4.94 -3.27 1.48
N TRP A 67 -5.21 -2.53 2.57
CA TRP A 67 -4.33 -2.47 3.73
C TRP A 67 -4.11 -3.84 4.38
N TYR A 68 -5.17 -4.62 4.59
CA TYR A 68 -5.07 -5.95 5.20
C TYR A 68 -4.28 -6.92 4.32
N GLN A 69 -4.58 -6.97 3.01
CA GLN A 69 -3.88 -7.83 2.06
C GLN A 69 -2.39 -7.49 1.98
N TRP A 70 -2.04 -6.20 1.91
CA TRP A 70 -0.64 -5.76 1.91
C TRP A 70 0.04 -6.06 3.23
N THR A 71 -0.62 -5.83 4.37
CA THR A 71 -0.06 -6.15 5.70
C THR A 71 0.25 -7.65 5.83
N LYS A 72 -0.60 -8.51 5.28
CA LYS A 72 -0.37 -9.95 5.22
C LYS A 72 0.78 -10.32 4.27
N ALA A 73 0.89 -9.63 3.13
CA ALA A 73 1.99 -9.83 2.18
C ALA A 73 3.35 -9.44 2.81
N VAL A 74 3.43 -8.29 3.49
CA VAL A 74 4.64 -7.85 4.22
C VAL A 74 5.10 -8.92 5.21
N ARG A 75 4.16 -9.50 5.96
CA ARG A 75 4.45 -10.52 6.98
C ARG A 75 4.87 -11.88 6.38
N LYS A 76 4.59 -12.12 5.09
CA LYS A 76 5.00 -13.34 4.38
C LYS A 76 6.40 -13.20 3.78
N GLU A 77 6.83 -11.97 3.47
CA GLU A 77 8.13 -11.66 2.88
C GLU A 77 9.21 -11.31 3.92
N ALA A 78 8.82 -11.03 5.18
CA ALA A 78 9.71 -10.80 6.32
C ALA A 78 9.98 -12.09 7.10
#